data_AF-A0A1V5QQ13-F1
#
_entry.id   AF-A0A1V5QQ13-F1
#
_cell.length_a   1.000
_cell.length_b   1.000
_cell.length_c   1.000
_cell.angle_alpha   90.00
_cell.angle_beta   90.00
_cell.angle_gamma   90.00
#
_symmetry.space_group_name_H-M   'P 1'
#
loop_
_entity.id
_entity.type
_entity.pdbx_description
1 polymer ?
#
loop_
_entity_poly.entity_id
_entity_poly.type
_entity_poly.pdbx_seq_one_letter_code
_entity_poly.pdbx_strand_id
1 'polypeptide(L)'
;MQVIPRFHKEKLPADAGELPLFDPVINVAVGTKVLHEYINRRGSVVGGLLQFNGSLNDPSQAYANKVLAVKARMESVTRRPANTNA
;
A
#
# COMPACT_ATOMS: atom_id res chain seq x y z
N MET A 1 3.66 -6.48 -1.83
CA MET A 1 2.73 -6.23 -0.72
C MET A 1 1.53 -7.16 -0.86
N GLN A 2 1.73 -8.49 -0.77
CA GLN A 2 0.68 -9.52 -1.06
C GLN A 2 -0.14 -9.26 -2.33
N VAL A 3 0.48 -8.67 -3.36
CA VAL A 3 -0.18 -8.35 -4.63
C VAL A 3 -0.42 -9.66 -5.38
N ILE A 4 -1.59 -9.80 -5.99
CA ILE A 4 -1.93 -10.98 -6.81
C ILE A 4 -1.50 -10.69 -8.26
N PRO A 5 -0.43 -11.33 -8.80
CA PRO A 5 0.15 -11.00 -10.10
C PRO A 5 -0.85 -11.05 -11.26
N ARG A 6 -1.80 -12.00 -11.21
CA ARG A 6 -2.74 -12.23 -12.31
C ARG A 6 -3.58 -11.01 -12.68
N PHE A 7 -3.79 -10.08 -11.75
CA PHE A 7 -4.59 -8.86 -11.94
C PHE A 7 -3.76 -7.60 -12.24
N HIS A 8 -2.43 -7.71 -12.20
CA HIS A 8 -1.50 -6.57 -12.25
C HIS A 8 -0.27 -6.87 -13.10
N LYS A 9 -0.42 -7.74 -14.11
CA LYS A 9 0.69 -8.18 -14.96
C LYS A 9 1.36 -7.00 -15.67
N GLU A 10 0.57 -6.01 -16.07
CA GLU A 10 1.02 -4.78 -16.72
C GLU A 10 1.88 -3.88 -15.83
N LYS A 11 1.88 -4.12 -14.50
CA LYS A 11 2.70 -3.36 -13.54
C LYS A 11 4.02 -4.06 -13.21
N LEU A 12 4.21 -5.32 -13.63
CA LEU A 12 5.43 -6.09 -13.43
C LEU A 12 6.52 -5.66 -14.43
N PRO A 13 7.80 -5.68 -14.04
CA PRO A 13 8.90 -5.53 -14.99
C PRO A 13 8.91 -6.67 -16.02
N ALA A 14 9.32 -6.37 -17.26
CA ALA A 14 9.32 -7.34 -18.35
C ALA A 14 10.30 -8.51 -18.12
N ASP A 15 11.32 -8.30 -17.29
CA ASP A 15 12.43 -9.20 -17.00
C ASP A 15 12.33 -9.86 -15.61
N ALA A 16 11.20 -9.74 -14.93
CA ALA A 16 11.09 -10.04 -13.50
C ALA A 16 11.05 -11.54 -13.13
N GLY A 17 11.19 -12.45 -14.11
CA GLY A 17 11.22 -13.90 -13.88
C GLY A 17 9.88 -14.50 -13.44
N GLU A 18 9.90 -15.74 -12.92
CA GLU A 18 8.67 -16.48 -12.55
C GLU A 18 8.01 -15.99 -11.25
N LEU A 19 8.81 -15.55 -10.27
CA LEU A 19 8.34 -15.11 -8.95
C LEU A 19 8.75 -13.64 -8.67
N PRO A 20 8.32 -12.69 -9.50
CA PRO A 20 8.82 -11.31 -9.48
C PRO A 20 8.52 -10.58 -8.17
N LEU A 21 7.45 -10.98 -7.48
CA LEU A 21 7.03 -10.36 -6.23
C LEU A 21 7.73 -10.94 -4.99
N PHE A 22 8.67 -11.88 -5.15
CA PHE A 22 9.52 -12.36 -4.06
C PHE A 22 10.70 -11.42 -3.82
N ASP A 23 11.10 -10.66 -4.83
CA ASP A 23 12.01 -9.53 -4.66
C ASP A 23 11.28 -8.41 -3.88
N PRO A 24 11.79 -7.99 -2.71
CA PRO A 24 11.13 -6.99 -1.86
C PRO A 24 11.02 -5.61 -2.53
N VAL A 25 11.99 -5.23 -3.38
CA VAL A 25 11.98 -3.95 -4.11
C VAL A 25 10.88 -3.96 -5.17
N ILE A 26 10.78 -5.02 -5.96
CA ILE A 26 9.70 -5.19 -6.95
C ILE A 26 8.35 -5.28 -6.23
N ASN A 27 8.29 -6.03 -5.13
CA ASN A 27 7.07 -6.23 -4.33
C ASN A 27 6.48 -4.93 -3.77
N VAL A 28 7.33 -3.99 -3.35
CA VAL A 28 6.93 -2.65 -2.88
C VAL A 28 6.60 -1.73 -4.06
N ALA A 29 7.42 -1.70 -5.11
CA ALA A 29 7.18 -0.86 -6.28
C ALA A 29 5.83 -1.18 -6.95
N VAL A 30 5.56 -2.48 -7.19
CA VAL A 30 4.31 -2.93 -7.79
C VAL A 30 3.13 -2.65 -6.86
N GLY A 31 3.26 -2.98 -5.57
CA GLY A 31 2.18 -2.75 -4.60
C GLY A 31 1.84 -1.26 -4.46
N THR A 32 2.84 -0.37 -4.52
CA THR A 32 2.63 1.08 -4.50
C THR A 32 1.89 1.56 -5.74
N LYS A 33 2.24 1.07 -6.94
CA LYS A 33 1.53 1.39 -8.18
C LYS A 33 0.05 0.98 -8.10
N VAL A 34 -0.23 -0.24 -7.61
CA VAL A 34 -1.59 -0.75 -7.44
C VAL A 34 -2.37 0.11 -6.43
N LEU A 35 -1.80 0.39 -5.26
CA LEU A 35 -2.47 1.18 -4.24
C LEU A 35 -2.74 2.61 -4.72
N HIS A 36 -1.78 3.25 -5.40
CA HIS A 36 -1.94 4.59 -5.95
C HIS A 36 -3.08 4.65 -6.98
N GLU A 37 -3.16 3.69 -7.90
CA GLU A 37 -4.26 3.59 -8.86
C GLU A 37 -5.61 3.46 -8.14
N TYR A 38 -5.69 2.62 -7.10
CA TYR A 38 -6.93 2.41 -6.37
C TYR A 38 -7.36 3.62 -5.55
N ILE A 39 -6.42 4.35 -4.95
CA ILE A 39 -6.71 5.63 -4.27
C ILE A 39 -7.28 6.62 -5.28
N ASN A 40 -6.65 6.78 -6.45
CA ASN A 40 -7.11 7.69 -7.49
C ASN A 40 -8.50 7.31 -8.02
N ARG A 41 -8.73 6.02 -8.28
CA ARG A 41 -10.02 5.50 -8.76
C ARG A 41 -11.15 5.67 -7.73
N ARG A 42 -10.83 5.60 -6.44
CA ARG A 42 -11.81 5.67 -5.34
C ARG A 42 -11.98 7.07 -4.75
N GLY A 43 -11.09 8.00 -5.07
CA GLY A 43 -11.09 9.37 -4.55
C GLY A 43 -10.74 9.48 -3.05
N SER A 44 -10.27 8.40 -2.41
CA SER A 44 -9.91 8.41 -1.00
C SER A 44 -8.90 7.32 -0.64
N VAL A 45 -8.09 7.58 0.39
CA VAL A 45 -7.15 6.58 0.94
C VAL A 45 -7.89 5.36 1.47
N VAL A 46 -8.98 5.57 2.23
CA VAL A 46 -9.81 4.49 2.77
C VAL A 46 -10.39 3.64 1.64
N GLY A 47 -11.02 4.26 0.64
CA GLY A 47 -11.58 3.54 -0.51
C GLY A 47 -10.51 2.76 -1.27
N GLY A 48 -9.31 3.35 -1.45
CA GLY A 48 -8.16 2.68 -2.05
C GLY A 48 -7.72 1.44 -1.27
N LEU A 49 -7.63 1.53 0.06
CA LEU A 49 -7.27 0.41 0.94
C LEU A 49 -8.32 -0.71 0.94
N LEU A 50 -9.61 -0.36 0.95
CA LEU A 50 -10.70 -1.35 0.83
C LEU A 50 -10.64 -2.07 -0.51
N GLN A 51 -10.35 -1.35 -1.59
CA GLN A 51 -10.16 -1.98 -2.91
C GLN A 51 -8.92 -2.86 -2.93
N PHE A 52 -7.81 -2.42 -2.32
CA PHE A 52 -6.55 -3.14 -2.28
C PHE A 52 -6.68 -4.49 -1.58
N ASN A 53 -7.43 -4.55 -0.48
CA ASN A 53 -7.68 -5.79 0.27
C ASN A 53 -8.92 -6.56 -0.23
N GLY A 54 -9.65 -6.05 -1.22
CA GLY A 54 -10.87 -6.69 -1.75
C GLY A 54 -12.11 -6.58 -0.86
N SER A 55 -12.09 -5.72 0.17
CA SER A 55 -13.17 -5.57 1.16
C SER A 55 -14.03 -4.32 0.90
N LEU A 56 -14.40 -4.07 -0.36
CA LEU A 56 -15.11 -2.85 -0.79
C LEU A 56 -16.44 -2.58 -0.09
N ASN A 57 -17.13 -3.64 0.29
CA ASN A 57 -18.44 -3.58 0.94
C ASN A 57 -18.36 -3.79 2.46
N ASP A 58 -17.15 -3.72 3.06
CA ASP A 58 -16.97 -3.87 4.50
C ASP A 58 -17.34 -2.57 5.24
N PRO A 59 -18.48 -2.53 5.97
CA PRO A 59 -18.89 -1.34 6.69
C PRO A 59 -17.97 -1.02 7.88
N SER A 60 -17.24 -2.01 8.42
CA SER A 60 -16.32 -1.82 9.55
C SER A 60 -15.01 -1.17 9.12
N GLN A 61 -14.68 -1.23 7.83
CA GLN A 61 -13.43 -0.77 7.25
C GLN A 61 -12.20 -1.30 8.02
N ALA A 62 -12.30 -2.51 8.59
CA ALA A 62 -11.35 -3.00 9.59
C ALA A 62 -9.92 -3.03 9.06
N TYR A 63 -9.73 -3.38 7.79
CA TYR A 63 -8.44 -3.35 7.14
C TYR A 63 -7.85 -1.94 7.05
N ALA A 64 -8.63 -0.98 6.54
CA ALA A 64 -8.17 0.40 6.37
C ALA A 64 -7.82 1.03 7.72
N ASN A 65 -8.66 0.82 8.74
CA ASN A 65 -8.43 1.31 10.09
C ASN A 65 -7.13 0.78 10.69
N LYS A 66 -6.83 -0.52 10.51
CA LYS A 66 -5.56 -1.13 10.95
C LYS A 66 -4.36 -0.51 10.24
N VAL A 67 -4.41 -0.36 8.92
CA VAL A 67 -3.32 0.22 8.13
C VAL A 67 -3.05 1.66 8.56
N LEU A 68 -4.09 2.47 8.74
CA LEU A 68 -3.96 3.87 9.16
C LEU A 68 -3.41 3.99 10.59
N ALA A 69 -3.80 3.10 11.50
CA ALA A 69 -3.24 3.06 12.86
C ALA A 69 -1.73 2.73 12.85
N VAL A 70 -1.32 1.76 12.01
CA VAL A 70 0.11 1.44 11.84
C VAL A 70 0.87 2.61 11.21
N LYS A 71 0.31 3.26 10.19
CA LYS A 71 0.91 4.47 9.58
C LYS A 71 1.11 5.57 10.62
N ALA A 72 0.08 5.88 11.43
CA ALA A 72 0.17 6.89 12.48
C ALA A 72 1.27 6.55 13.51
N ARG A 73 1.39 5.27 13.88
CA ARG A 73 2.48 4.79 14.76
C ARG A 73 3.86 4.92 14.12
N MET A 74 4.00 4.65 12.81
CA MET A 74 5.26 4.83 12.10
C MET A 74 5.65 6.31 11.99
N GLU A 75 4.67 7.19 11.77
CA GLU A 75 4.89 8.64 11.69
C GLU A 75 5.27 9.26 13.04
N SER A 76 4.79 8.70 14.16
CA SER A 76 5.17 9.17 15.49
C SER A 76 6.62 8.83 15.83
N VAL A 77 7.15 7.69 15.40
CA VAL A 77 8.55 7.30 15.62
C VAL A 77 9.52 7.94 14.63
N THR A 78 9.04 8.33 13.44
CA THR A 78 9.88 8.92 12.38
C THR A 78 10.02 10.43 12.52
N ARG A 79 9.11 11.09 13.25
CA ARG A 79 9.28 12.50 13.63
C ARG A 79 10.49 12.64 14.55
N ARG A 80 11.65 13.00 13.99
CA ARG A 80 12.80 13.49 14.76
C ARG A 80 12.30 14.60 15.69
N PRO A 81 12.69 14.63 16.98
CA PRO A 81 12.48 15.82 17.78
C PRO A 81 13.16 16.98 17.05
N ALA A 82 12.42 18.04 16.79
CA ALA A 82 13.01 19.27 16.28
C ALA A 82 14.11 19.66 17.26
N ASN A 83 15.34 19.73 16.77
CA ASN A 83 16.52 20.11 17.54
C ASN A 83 16.24 21.49 18.15
N THR A 84 15.76 21.52 19.39
CA THR A 84 15.46 22.75 20.13
C THR A 84 16.70 23.05 20.96
N ASN A 85 17.71 23.59 20.28
CA ASN A 85 18.83 24.27 20.91
C ASN A 85 18.82 25.70 20.35
N ALA A 86 18.16 26.60 21.07
CA ALA A 86 18.33 28.04 21.00
C ALA A 86 18.76 28.51 22.39
#